data_AF-A0A836V4X9-F1
#
_entry.id   AF-A0A836V4X9-F1
#
_cell.length_a   1.000
_cell.length_b   1.000
_cell.length_c   1.000
_cell.angle_alpha   90.00
_cell.angle_beta   90.00
_cell.angle_gamma   90.00
#
_symmetry.space_group_name_H-M   'P 1'
#
loop_
_entity.id
_entity.type
_entity.pdbx_description
1 polymer ?
#
loop_
_entity_poly.entity_id
_entity_poly.type
_entity_poly.pdbx_seq_one_letter_code
_entity_poly.pdbx_strand_id
1 'polypeptide(L)'
;MKKSASKNSKEPKQSGDSSENKTLLGQILVELGYITIYQLDEALQIQREDNAKGLEQKALGQILLELGYCGPNQLIRGIQVQSEYRKVAPSED
;
A
#
# COMPACT_ATOMS: atom_id res chain seq x y z
N MET A 1 -22.90 -32.83 -15.62
CA MET A 1 -23.68 -32.15 -14.57
C MET A 1 -23.24 -30.69 -14.52
N LYS A 2 -24.22 -29.76 -14.50
CA LYS A 2 -24.03 -28.31 -14.39
C LYS A 2 -23.89 -27.91 -12.91
N LYS A 3 -23.22 -26.77 -12.66
CA LYS A 3 -23.46 -25.70 -11.65
C LYS A 3 -22.16 -25.29 -10.92
N SER A 4 -21.56 -24.12 -11.19
CA SER A 4 -21.97 -22.73 -10.88
C SER A 4 -21.43 -22.24 -9.54
N ALA A 5 -20.58 -21.21 -9.64
CA ALA A 5 -20.53 -20.01 -8.81
C ALA A 5 -20.24 -20.11 -7.30
N SER A 6 -19.16 -19.45 -6.89
CA SER A 6 -19.27 -18.33 -5.95
C SER A 6 -18.08 -17.39 -6.10
N LYS A 7 -18.22 -16.49 -7.08
CA LYS A 7 -17.64 -15.14 -7.00
C LYS A 7 -18.21 -14.53 -5.72
N ASN A 8 -17.40 -14.37 -4.68
CA ASN A 8 -17.80 -13.52 -3.56
C ASN A 8 -17.27 -12.12 -3.82
N SER A 9 -18.07 -11.39 -4.58
CA SER A 9 -18.07 -9.95 -4.70
C SER A 9 -18.28 -9.32 -3.33
N LYS A 10 -17.21 -8.78 -2.75
CA LYS A 10 -17.29 -7.67 -1.80
C LYS A 10 -16.25 -6.66 -2.21
N GLU A 11 -16.63 -5.80 -3.15
CA GLU A 11 -15.94 -4.55 -3.43
C GLU A 11 -15.89 -3.72 -2.13
N PRO A 12 -14.70 -3.38 -1.60
CA PRO A 12 -14.56 -2.23 -0.75
C PRO A 12 -14.52 -0.98 -1.64
N LYS A 13 -15.39 -0.05 -1.28
CA LYS A 13 -15.68 1.19 -1.97
C LYS A 13 -14.44 2.09 -2.04
N GLN A 14 -14.34 2.79 -3.17
CA GLN A 14 -13.44 3.91 -3.41
C GLN A 14 -13.44 4.92 -2.26
N SER A 15 -12.25 5.32 -1.83
CA SER A 15 -12.03 6.59 -1.13
C SER A 15 -10.62 7.09 -1.42
N GLY A 16 -10.54 8.18 -2.21
CA GLY A 16 -9.34 9.02 -2.31
C GLY A 16 -8.87 9.37 -3.72
N ASP A 17 -9.69 10.08 -4.51
CA ASP A 17 -9.13 11.03 -5.47
C ASP A 17 -8.68 12.26 -4.66
N SER A 18 -7.37 12.51 -4.58
CA SER A 18 -6.77 13.78 -4.19
C SER A 18 -5.31 13.74 -4.62
N SER A 19 -4.95 14.57 -5.59
CA SER A 19 -3.66 14.67 -6.26
C SER A 19 -2.48 15.11 -5.37
N GLU A 20 -2.53 14.90 -4.05
CA GLU A 20 -1.58 15.42 -3.07
C GLU A 20 -0.67 14.35 -2.42
N ASN A 21 -0.86 13.06 -2.72
CA ASN A 21 -0.21 11.95 -2.00
C ASN A 21 0.89 11.19 -2.75
N LYS A 22 1.53 11.80 -3.75
CA LYS A 22 2.67 11.19 -4.49
C LYS A 22 3.89 10.87 -3.62
N THR A 23 3.88 11.30 -2.35
CA THR A 23 4.93 11.03 -1.37
C THR A 23 4.64 9.84 -0.46
N LEU A 24 3.48 9.19 -0.54
CA LEU A 24 3.19 8.03 0.32
C LEU A 24 3.82 6.76 -0.27
N LEU A 25 4.60 6.04 0.57
CA LEU A 25 5.30 4.81 0.16
C LEU A 25 4.34 3.78 -0.48
N GLY A 26 3.18 3.56 0.13
CA GLY A 26 2.19 2.61 -0.39
C GLY A 26 1.71 2.97 -1.79
N GLN A 27 1.42 4.25 -2.05
CA GLN A 27 0.99 4.73 -3.37
C GLN A 27 2.11 4.60 -4.40
N ILE A 28 3.35 4.96 -4.02
CA ILE A 28 4.52 4.80 -4.89
C ILE A 28 4.72 3.34 -5.29
N LEU A 29 4.55 2.39 -4.37
CA LEU A 29 4.67 0.96 -4.68
C LEU A 29 3.59 0.47 -5.65
N VAL A 30 2.39 1.06 -5.59
CA VAL A 30 1.31 0.79 -6.56
C VAL A 30 1.64 1.42 -7.92
N GLU A 31 2.08 2.67 -7.95
CA GLU A 31 2.45 3.39 -9.18
C GLU A 31 3.63 2.72 -9.91
N LEU A 32 4.60 2.19 -9.15
CA LEU A 32 5.72 1.40 -9.69
C LEU A 32 5.29 0.00 -10.16
N GLY A 33 4.04 -0.41 -9.90
CA GLY A 33 3.50 -1.73 -10.25
C GLY A 33 4.08 -2.88 -9.43
N TYR A 34 4.65 -2.59 -8.26
CA TYR A 34 5.20 -3.63 -7.37
C TYR A 34 4.14 -4.31 -6.53
N ILE A 35 3.09 -3.57 -6.18
CA ILE A 35 1.92 -4.09 -5.47
C ILE A 35 0.64 -3.59 -6.15
N THR A 36 -0.48 -4.25 -5.87
CA THR A 36 -1.81 -3.80 -6.29
C THR A 36 -2.47 -2.94 -5.21
N ILE A 37 -3.49 -2.17 -5.59
CA ILE A 37 -4.31 -1.40 -4.64
C ILE A 37 -4.92 -2.31 -3.57
N TYR A 38 -5.34 -3.53 -3.94
CA TYR A 38 -5.91 -4.51 -3.01
C TYR A 38 -4.87 -4.98 -1.97
N GLN A 39 -3.65 -5.28 -2.42
CA GLN A 39 -2.55 -5.67 -1.54
C GLN A 39 -2.15 -4.53 -0.58
N LEU A 40 -2.19 -3.29 -1.06
CA LEU A 40 -1.96 -2.12 -0.22
C LEU A 40 -3.06 -1.97 0.84
N ASP A 41 -4.33 -2.09 0.46
CA ASP A 41 -5.46 -1.97 1.39
C ASP A 41 -5.42 -3.04 2.48
N GLU A 42 -5.13 -4.28 2.11
CA GLU A 42 -4.98 -5.38 3.06
C GLU A 42 -3.85 -5.15 4.06
N ALA A 43 -2.68 -4.72 3.58
CA ALA A 43 -1.55 -4.40 4.45
C ALA A 43 -1.87 -3.25 5.41
N LEU A 44 -2.59 -2.22 4.94
CA LEU A 44 -3.07 -1.12 5.78
C LEU A 44 -4.12 -1.58 6.80
N GLN A 45 -4.99 -2.51 6.44
CA GLN A 45 -5.96 -3.09 7.36
C GLN A 45 -5.25 -3.82 8.50
N ILE A 46 -4.29 -4.69 8.18
CA ILE A 46 -3.48 -5.41 9.17
C ILE A 46 -2.77 -4.42 10.11
N GLN A 47 -2.14 -3.37 9.56
CA GLN A 47 -1.46 -2.36 10.37
C GLN A 47 -2.41 -1.68 11.38
N ARG A 48 -3.63 -1.34 10.95
CA ARG A 48 -4.64 -0.73 11.83
C ARG A 48 -5.13 -1.71 12.89
N GLU A 49 -5.37 -2.96 12.51
CA GLU A 49 -5.83 -4.00 13.43
C GLU A 49 -4.80 -4.34 14.50
N ASP A 50 -3.52 -4.44 14.13
CA ASP A 50 -2.44 -4.72 15.07
C ASP A 50 -2.30 -3.59 16.09
N ASN A 51 -2.38 -2.33 15.62
CA ASN A 51 -2.40 -1.18 16.51
C ASN A 51 -3.62 -1.19 17.46
N ALA A 52 -4.81 -1.53 16.95
CA ALA A 52 -6.02 -1.62 17.77
C ALA A 52 -5.95 -2.74 18.83
N LYS A 53 -5.21 -3.82 18.54
CA LYS A 53 -4.96 -4.93 19.48
C LYS A 53 -3.85 -4.64 20.49
N GLY A 54 -3.22 -3.45 20.41
CA GLY A 54 -2.09 -3.08 21.27
C GLY A 54 -0.82 -3.89 20.97
N LEU A 55 -0.71 -4.47 19.77
CA LEU A 55 0.49 -5.15 19.31
C LEU A 55 1.54 -4.12 18.87
N GLU A 56 2.77 -4.61 18.66
CA GLU A 56 3.85 -3.79 18.12
C GLU A 56 3.43 -3.15 16.77
N GLN A 57 3.55 -1.83 16.67
CA GLN A 57 3.20 -1.10 15.46
C GLN A 57 4.25 -1.35 14.37
N LYS A 58 3.97 -2.34 13.50
CA LYS A 58 4.81 -2.61 12.33
C LYS A 58 4.68 -1.51 11.29
N ALA A 59 5.78 -1.21 10.62
CA ALA A 59 5.78 -0.34 9.45
C ALA A 59 5.04 -1.01 8.28
N LEU A 60 4.34 -0.23 7.46
CA LEU A 60 3.61 -0.74 6.29
C LEU A 60 4.52 -1.56 5.36
N GLY A 61 5.74 -1.09 5.12
CA GLY A 61 6.73 -1.81 4.30
C GLY A 61 7.12 -3.16 4.88
N GLN A 62 7.17 -3.30 6.20
CA GLN A 62 7.43 -4.59 6.85
C GLN A 62 6.26 -5.55 6.66
N ILE A 63 5.02 -5.08 6.82
CA ILE A 63 3.82 -5.88 6.57
C ILE A 63 3.78 -6.36 5.11
N LEU A 64 4.07 -5.48 4.16
CA LEU A 64 4.13 -5.83 2.73
C LEU A 64 5.20 -6.89 2.41
N LEU A 65 6.34 -6.87 3.12
CA LEU A 65 7.36 -7.91 3.02
C LEU A 65 6.92 -9.23 3.64
N GLU A 66 6.35 -9.20 4.84
CA GLU A 66 5.87 -10.39 5.55
C GLU A 66 4.74 -11.11 4.79
N LEU A 67 3.87 -10.35 4.12
CA LEU A 67 2.82 -10.88 3.23
C LEU A 67 3.35 -11.37 1.87
N GLY A 68 4.62 -11.09 1.55
CA GLY A 68 5.21 -11.44 0.25
C GLY A 68 4.66 -10.63 -0.93
N TYR A 69 4.04 -9.48 -0.68
CA TYR A 69 3.48 -8.60 -1.71
C TYR A 69 4.55 -7.84 -2.47
N CYS A 70 5.64 -7.47 -1.79
CA CYS A 70 6.83 -6.96 -2.44
C CYS A 70 8.09 -7.59 -1.84
N GLY A 71 9.15 -7.66 -2.63
CA GLY A 71 10.47 -8.05 -2.16
C GLY A 71 11.29 -6.88 -1.59
N PRO A 72 12.42 -7.17 -0.89
CA PRO A 72 13.28 -6.14 -0.30
C PRO A 72 13.74 -5.08 -1.31
N ASN A 73 14.14 -5.50 -2.51
CA ASN A 73 14.60 -4.59 -3.57
C ASN A 73 13.49 -3.65 -4.06
N GLN A 74 12.26 -4.14 -4.15
CA GLN A 74 11.10 -3.33 -4.55
C GLN A 74 10.76 -2.30 -3.47
N LEU A 75 10.79 -2.72 -2.20
CA LEU A 75 10.58 -1.82 -1.07
C LEU A 75 11.65 -0.71 -1.01
N ILE A 76 12.94 -1.09 -1.13
CA ILE A 76 14.05 -0.13 -1.16
C ILE A 76 13.86 0.88 -2.29
N ARG A 77 13.47 0.42 -3.49
CA ARG A 77 13.21 1.30 -4.62
C ARG A 77 12.05 2.25 -4.35
N GLY A 78 10.96 1.79 -3.73
CA GLY A 78 9.84 2.64 -3.33
C GLY A 78 10.26 3.74 -2.34
N ILE A 79 11.09 3.40 -1.35
CA ILE A 79 11.63 4.36 -0.37
C ILE A 79 12.56 5.39 -1.03
N GLN A 80 13.40 4.96 -1.97
CA GLN A 80 14.25 5.88 -2.74
C GLN A 80 13.40 6.89 -3.50
N VAL A 81 12.40 6.40 -4.25
CA VAL A 81 11.49 7.27 -5.01
C VAL A 81 10.73 8.23 -4.09
N GLN A 82 10.27 7.77 -2.92
CA GLN A 82 9.66 8.61 -1.90
C GLN A 82 10.57 9.75 -1.45
N SER A 83 11.85 9.44 -1.19
CA SER A 83 12.85 10.43 -0.78
C SER A 83 13.09 11.48 -1.87
N GLU A 84 13.15 11.06 -3.13
CA GLU A 84 13.32 11.97 -4.27
C GLU A 84 12.11 12.91 -4.41
N TYR A 85 10.88 12.41 -4.32
CA TYR A 85 9.69 13.29 -4.35
C TYR A 85 9.68 14.32 -3.23
N ARG A 86 10.20 13.97 -2.04
CA ARG A 86 10.28 14.87 -0.89
C ARG A 86 11.31 15.99 -1.05
N LYS A 87 12.38 15.75 -1.82
CA LYS A 87 13.41 16.75 -2.13
C LYS A 87 12.97 17.73 -3.22
N VAL A 88 12.08 17.28 -4.11
CA VAL A 88 11.66 18.01 -5.31
C VAL A 88 10.39 18.84 -5.06
N ALA A 89 9.67 18.62 -3.95
CA ALA A 89 8.54 19.46 -3.55
C ALA A 89 9.02 20.93 -3.43
N PRO A 90 8.68 21.81 -4.38
CA PRO A 90 9.06 23.21 -4.31
C PRO A 90 8.26 23.84 -3.18
N SER A 91 8.90 24.67 -2.37
CA SER A 91 8.21 25.80 -1.78
C SER A 91 7.47 26.51 -2.92
N GLU A 92 6.14 26.40 -2.95
CA GLU A 92 5.32 27.25 -3.81
C GLU A 92 5.59 28.70 -3.36
N ASP A 93 6.34 29.45 -4.16
CA ASP A 93 6.51 30.90 -4.06
C ASP A 93 5.16 31.63 -4.28
#